data_AF-A0A6J4QPW9-F1
#
_entry.id   AF-A0A6J4QPW9-F1
#
_cell.length_a   1.000
_cell.length_b   1.000
_cell.length_c   1.000
_cell.angle_alpha   90.00
_cell.angle_beta   90.00
_cell.angle_gamma   90.00
#
_symmetry.space_group_name_H-M   'P 1'
#
loop_
_entity.id
_entity.type
_entity.pdbx_description
1 polymer ?
#
loop_
_entity_poly.entity_id
_entity_poly.type
_entity_poly.pdbx_seq_one_letter_code
_entity_poly.pdbx_strand_id
1 'polypeptide(L)'
;MNSLISRVAATIALVTGNAADFFLVRIVSNALSALAWAVSIVVRWPLLGVVVGTLLGQRTRWRRDPDLLRGYQRASWVWAAQYVVRLAVFLPLYSAGAVVALATAQVVLTWPLVALCVLASWPLVRSALPEGHRGVRHPA
;
A
#
# COMPACT_ATOMS: atom_id res chain seq x y z
N MET A 1 -15.01 -20.35 3.42
CA MET A 1 -13.97 -19.60 2.69
C MET A 1 -12.75 -19.19 3.56
N ASN A 2 -12.62 -19.71 4.80
CA ASN A 2 -11.53 -19.36 5.74
C ASN A 2 -10.56 -20.51 6.07
N SER A 3 -10.59 -21.64 5.35
CA SER A 3 -9.68 -22.78 5.63
C SER A 3 -8.44 -22.84 4.73
N LEU A 4 -8.43 -22.17 3.57
CA LEU A 4 -7.29 -22.20 2.65
C LEU A 4 -6.14 -21.32 3.12
N ILE A 5 -6.44 -20.12 3.63
CA ILE A 5 -5.43 -19.17 4.11
C ILE A 5 -4.72 -19.72 5.36
N SER A 6 -5.48 -20.32 6.28
CA SER A 6 -4.95 -20.95 7.49
C SER A 6 -4.16 -22.23 7.17
N ARG A 7 -4.56 -23.00 6.16
CA ARG A 7 -3.80 -24.19 5.72
C ARG A 7 -2.47 -23.85 5.07
N VAL A 8 -2.41 -22.83 4.20
CA VAL A 8 -1.13 -22.37 3.64
C VAL A 8 -0.22 -21.80 4.73
N ALA A 9 -0.78 -21.03 5.68
CA ALA A 9 -0.03 -20.53 6.83
C ALA A 9 0.48 -21.66 7.75
N ALA A 10 -0.34 -22.69 8.00
CA ALA A 10 0.03 -23.85 8.82
C ALA A 10 1.06 -24.75 8.12
N THR A 11 0.98 -24.94 6.81
CA THR A 11 1.98 -25.70 6.04
C THR A 11 3.33 -24.98 5.96
N ILE A 12 3.35 -23.64 5.88
CA ILE A 12 4.60 -22.87 5.94
C ILE A 12 5.21 -22.88 7.35
N ALA A 13 4.38 -22.80 8.39
CA ALA A 13 4.83 -22.85 9.79
C ALA A 13 5.38 -24.23 10.22
N LEU A 14 4.94 -25.31 9.58
CA LEU A 14 5.31 -26.68 9.93
C LEU A 14 6.58 -27.20 9.23
N VAL A 15 7.16 -26.46 8.27
CA VAL A 15 8.20 -27.03 7.38
C VAL A 15 9.65 -26.66 7.73
N THR A 16 9.97 -25.54 8.40
CA THR A 16 11.39 -25.06 8.32
C THR A 16 12.21 -24.87 9.59
N GLY A 17 11.65 -24.74 10.80
CA GLY A 17 12.48 -24.61 12.01
C GLY A 17 13.41 -23.37 12.05
N ASN A 18 13.24 -22.39 11.15
CA ASN A 18 14.01 -21.14 11.10
C ASN A 18 13.09 -19.94 11.36
N ALA A 19 13.44 -19.11 12.35
CA ALA A 19 12.65 -17.94 12.73
C ALA A 19 12.53 -16.89 11.61
N ALA A 20 13.40 -16.92 10.61
CA ALA A 20 13.33 -16.03 9.45
C ALA A 20 12.10 -16.29 8.56
N ASP A 21 11.59 -17.52 8.48
CA ASP A 21 10.49 -17.85 7.55
C ASP A 21 9.15 -17.26 7.94
N PHE A 22 8.98 -16.89 9.22
CA PHE A 22 7.85 -16.07 9.64
C PHE A 22 7.82 -14.71 8.92
N PHE A 23 8.97 -14.18 8.52
CA PHE A 23 9.06 -12.94 7.74
C PHE A 23 8.81 -13.15 6.25
N LEU A 24 8.93 -14.36 5.72
CA LEU A 24 8.63 -14.65 4.32
C LEU A 24 7.17 -14.31 4.00
N VAL A 25 6.24 -14.74 4.86
CA VAL A 25 4.80 -14.40 4.73
C VAL A 25 4.59 -12.89 4.66
N ARG A 26 5.36 -12.12 5.43
CA ARG A 26 5.27 -10.66 5.44
C ARG A 26 5.91 -10.04 4.19
N ILE A 27 7.01 -10.57 3.68
CA ILE A 27 7.61 -10.15 2.41
C ILE A 27 6.61 -10.36 1.28
N VAL A 28 6.04 -11.56 1.19
CA VAL A 28 4.99 -11.88 0.20
C VAL A 28 3.80 -10.93 0.33
N SER A 29 3.33 -10.67 1.56
CA SER A 29 2.21 -9.76 1.78
C SER A 29 2.53 -8.32 1.33
N ASN A 30 3.73 -7.82 1.58
CA ASN A 30 4.17 -6.50 1.10
C ASN A 30 4.28 -6.46 -0.43
N ALA A 31 4.78 -7.53 -1.06
CA ALA A 31 4.86 -7.64 -2.52
C ALA A 31 3.48 -7.64 -3.18
N LEU A 32 2.55 -8.45 -2.67
CA LEU A 32 1.17 -8.47 -3.13
C LEU A 32 0.48 -7.12 -2.90
N SER A 33 0.77 -6.44 -1.78
CA SER A 33 0.24 -5.10 -1.52
C SER A 33 0.79 -4.08 -2.51
N ALA A 34 2.10 -4.06 -2.76
CA ALA A 34 2.72 -3.19 -3.77
C ALA A 34 2.09 -3.41 -5.15
N LEU A 35 1.93 -4.69 -5.53
CA LEU A 35 1.30 -5.08 -6.79
C LEU A 35 -0.15 -4.61 -6.85
N ALA A 36 -0.94 -4.83 -5.80
CA ALA A 36 -2.33 -4.40 -5.76
C ALA A 36 -2.47 -2.88 -5.94
N TRP A 37 -1.64 -2.09 -5.25
CA TRP A 37 -1.60 -0.64 -5.43
C TRP A 37 -1.19 -0.25 -6.86
N ALA A 38 -0.13 -0.83 -7.40
CA ALA A 38 0.33 -0.55 -8.76
C ALA A 38 -0.70 -0.93 -9.83
N VAL A 39 -1.25 -2.15 -9.76
CA VAL A 39 -2.30 -2.64 -10.66
C VAL A 39 -3.53 -1.76 -10.59
N SER A 40 -3.94 -1.33 -9.39
CA SER A 40 -5.08 -0.40 -9.22
C SER A 40 -4.90 0.91 -10.00
N ILE A 41 -3.67 1.43 -10.05
CA ILE A 41 -3.35 2.64 -10.79
C ILE A 41 -3.41 2.39 -12.29
N VAL A 42 -2.85 1.26 -12.75
CA VAL A 42 -2.81 0.85 -14.16
C VAL A 42 -4.22 0.63 -14.73
N VAL A 43 -5.11 -0.03 -13.97
CA VAL A 43 -6.52 -0.21 -14.37
C VAL A 43 -7.37 1.07 -14.20
N ARG A 44 -6.74 2.21 -13.85
CA ARG A 44 -7.38 3.51 -13.60
C ARG A 44 -8.47 3.45 -12.52
N TRP A 45 -8.27 2.58 -11.54
CA TRP A 45 -9.05 2.43 -10.30
C TRP A 45 -8.14 2.58 -9.08
N PRO A 46 -7.47 3.73 -8.90
CA PRO A 46 -6.55 3.93 -7.79
C PRO A 46 -7.24 3.62 -6.45
N LEU A 47 -6.64 2.73 -5.64
CA LEU A 47 -7.20 2.34 -4.34
C LEU A 47 -7.47 3.55 -3.43
N LEU A 48 -6.61 4.58 -3.48
CA LEU A 48 -6.84 5.79 -2.71
C LEU A 48 -8.12 6.51 -3.14
N GLY A 49 -8.44 6.53 -4.43
CA GLY A 49 -9.68 7.11 -4.93
C GLY A 49 -10.89 6.33 -4.47
N VAL A 50 -10.81 5.00 -4.39
CA VAL A 50 -11.87 4.16 -3.82
C VAL A 50 -12.07 4.48 -2.34
N VAL A 51 -10.99 4.52 -1.55
CA VAL A 51 -11.04 4.80 -0.11
C VAL A 51 -11.55 6.22 0.17
N VAL A 52 -10.96 7.23 -0.45
CA VAL A 52 -11.38 8.64 -0.26
C VAL A 52 -12.78 8.86 -0.82
N GLY A 53 -13.12 8.21 -1.93
CA GLY A 53 -14.44 8.27 -2.55
C GLY A 53 -15.55 7.70 -1.67
N THR A 54 -15.30 6.58 -1.00
CA THR A 54 -16.26 6.01 -0.04
C THR A 54 -16.33 6.82 1.24
N LEU A 55 -15.19 7.27 1.79
CA LEU A 55 -15.15 8.11 3.00
C LEU A 55 -15.88 9.45 2.83
N LEU A 56 -15.79 10.07 1.65
CA LEU A 56 -16.48 11.32 1.34
C LEU A 56 -17.91 11.14 0.82
N GLY A 57 -18.44 9.91 0.79
CA GLY A 57 -19.82 9.61 0.33
C GLY A 57 -20.05 9.76 -1.18
N GLN A 58 -19.04 10.18 -1.94
CA GLN A 58 -19.09 10.39 -3.39
C GLN A 58 -18.98 9.09 -4.21
N ARG A 59 -18.67 7.96 -3.56
CA ARG A 59 -18.49 6.62 -4.16
C ARG A 59 -17.49 6.65 -5.31
N THR A 60 -17.96 6.57 -6.56
CA THR A 60 -17.15 6.50 -7.79
C THR A 60 -17.25 7.76 -8.65
N ARG A 61 -17.89 8.84 -8.17
CA ARG A 61 -18.06 10.09 -8.94
C ARG A 61 -16.73 10.73 -9.35
N TRP A 62 -15.72 10.64 -8.49
CA TRP A 62 -14.36 11.09 -8.77
C TRP A 62 -13.72 10.47 -10.02
N ARG A 63 -14.23 9.34 -10.53
CA ARG A 63 -13.70 8.73 -11.78
C ARG A 63 -14.05 9.54 -13.02
N ARG A 64 -15.09 10.37 -12.97
CA ARG A 64 -15.49 11.25 -14.08
C ARG A 64 -14.66 12.53 -14.13
N ASP A 65 -13.99 12.83 -13.03
CA ASP A 65 -13.17 14.01 -12.85
C ASP A 65 -11.69 13.65 -13.13
N PRO A 66 -11.12 14.11 -14.27
CA PRO A 66 -9.78 13.73 -14.67
C PRO A 66 -8.70 14.25 -13.71
N ASP A 67 -8.95 15.36 -13.03
CA ASP A 67 -7.99 15.99 -12.11
C ASP A 67 -7.95 15.26 -10.78
N LEU A 68 -9.12 14.88 -10.24
CA LEU A 68 -9.19 13.99 -9.08
C LEU A 68 -8.59 12.61 -9.36
N LEU A 69 -8.86 12.04 -10.54
CA LEU A 69 -8.27 10.76 -10.94
C LEU A 69 -6.73 10.83 -10.94
N ARG A 70 -6.15 11.87 -11.54
CA ARG A 70 -4.69 12.09 -11.55
C ARG A 70 -4.14 12.25 -10.13
N GLY A 71 -4.80 13.04 -9.29
CA GLY A 71 -4.40 13.23 -7.88
C GLY A 71 -4.38 11.92 -7.10
N TYR A 72 -5.45 11.12 -7.23
CA TYR A 72 -5.52 9.82 -6.57
C TYR A 72 -4.51 8.81 -7.12
N GLN A 73 -4.22 8.82 -8.43
CA GLN A 73 -3.17 7.96 -9.00
C GLN A 73 -1.79 8.34 -8.45
N ARG A 74 -1.43 9.62 -8.41
CA ARG A 74 -0.16 10.10 -7.85
C ARG A 74 -0.01 9.72 -6.38
N ALA A 75 -1.05 9.97 -5.58
CA ALA A 75 -1.01 9.64 -4.17
C ALA A 75 -0.99 8.11 -3.95
N SER A 76 -1.68 7.32 -4.78
CA SER A 76 -1.60 5.85 -4.74
C SER A 76 -0.20 5.32 -5.06
N TRP A 77 0.58 6.00 -5.90
CA TRP A 77 1.98 5.63 -6.14
C TRP A 77 2.86 5.75 -4.91
N VAL A 78 2.60 6.72 -4.02
CA VAL A 78 3.31 6.80 -2.73
C VAL A 78 3.04 5.57 -1.88
N TRP A 79 1.80 5.07 -1.90
CA TRP A 79 1.45 3.83 -1.22
C TRP A 79 2.12 2.60 -1.85
N ALA A 80 2.24 2.53 -3.17
CA ALA A 80 3.02 1.46 -3.82
C ALA A 80 4.51 1.55 -3.44
N ALA A 81 5.10 2.76 -3.51
CA ALA A 81 6.50 3.01 -3.22
C ALA A 81 6.88 2.62 -1.79
N GLN A 82 6.00 2.85 -0.80
CA GLN A 82 6.25 2.46 0.58
C GLN A 82 6.47 0.96 0.76
N TYR A 83 5.70 0.13 0.03
CA TYR A 83 5.82 -1.31 0.08
C TYR A 83 7.08 -1.76 -0.64
N VAL A 84 7.46 -1.09 -1.73
CA VAL A 84 8.73 -1.34 -2.43
C VAL A 84 9.92 -1.03 -1.52
N VAL A 85 9.90 0.08 -0.78
CA VAL A 85 10.95 0.41 0.21
C VAL A 85 11.05 -0.69 1.27
N ARG A 86 9.93 -1.18 1.79
CA ARG A 86 9.93 -2.31 2.74
C ARG A 86 10.56 -3.56 2.15
N LEU A 87 10.23 -3.90 0.91
CA LEU A 87 10.80 -5.07 0.22
C LEU A 87 12.31 -4.90 0.01
N ALA A 88 12.75 -3.71 -0.38
CA ALA A 88 14.16 -3.40 -0.58
C ALA A 88 14.98 -3.55 0.71
N VAL A 89 14.36 -3.37 1.89
CA VAL A 89 15.01 -3.60 3.18
C VAL A 89 14.85 -5.05 3.66
N PHE A 90 13.67 -5.66 3.53
CA PHE A 90 13.41 -7.00 4.05
C PHE A 90 14.07 -8.10 3.24
N LEU A 91 14.15 -7.97 1.91
CA LEU A 91 14.77 -8.99 1.06
C LEU A 91 16.25 -9.24 1.41
N PRO A 92 17.12 -8.22 1.51
CA PRO A 92 18.51 -8.45 1.89
C PRO A 92 18.63 -8.98 3.33
N LEU A 93 17.84 -8.45 4.28
CA LEU A 93 17.87 -8.92 5.67
C LEU A 93 17.39 -10.38 5.82
N TYR A 94 16.40 -10.79 5.02
CA TYR A 94 15.92 -12.16 4.95
C TYR A 94 16.98 -13.09 4.35
N SER A 95 17.62 -12.67 3.25
CA SER A 95 18.71 -13.45 2.64
C SER A 95 19.91 -13.63 3.57
N ALA A 96 20.13 -12.69 4.49
CA ALA A 96 21.17 -12.74 5.51
C ALA A 96 20.74 -13.50 6.79
N GLY A 97 19.50 -13.97 6.89
CA GLY A 97 18.97 -14.62 8.10
C GLY A 97 18.92 -13.72 9.33
N ALA A 98 18.92 -12.39 9.16
CA ALA A 98 19.05 -11.41 10.24
C ALA A 98 17.71 -11.16 10.95
N VAL A 99 17.23 -12.13 11.73
CA VAL A 99 15.90 -12.12 12.37
C VAL A 99 15.65 -10.90 13.26
N VAL A 100 16.64 -10.49 14.06
CA VAL A 100 16.53 -9.31 14.93
C VAL A 100 16.38 -8.04 14.09
N ALA A 101 17.21 -7.88 13.05
CA ALA A 101 17.13 -6.74 12.15
C ALA A 101 15.80 -6.70 11.38
N LEU A 102 15.28 -7.86 10.95
CA LEU A 102 13.95 -7.97 10.35
C LEU A 102 12.84 -7.50 11.30
N ALA A 103 12.89 -7.92 12.56
CA ALA A 103 11.93 -7.50 13.58
C ALA A 103 12.00 -6.00 13.84
N THR A 104 13.21 -5.44 13.98
CA THR A 104 13.43 -4.00 14.16
C THR A 104 12.95 -3.21 12.95
N ALA A 105 13.37 -3.60 11.74
CA ALA A 105 12.98 -2.95 10.50
C ALA A 105 11.46 -2.99 10.31
N GLN A 106 10.79 -4.07 10.71
CA GLN A 106 9.34 -4.12 10.69
C GLN A 106 8.71 -3.03 11.56
N VAL A 107 9.14 -2.89 12.81
CA VAL A 107 8.56 -1.88 13.71
C VAL A 107 8.81 -0.47 13.15
N VAL A 108 10.05 -0.22 12.72
CA VAL A 108 10.49 1.10 12.23
C VAL A 108 9.88 1.47 10.88
N LEU A 109 9.65 0.51 9.97
CA LEU A 109 9.11 0.79 8.62
C LEU A 109 7.59 0.67 8.56
N THR A 110 6.92 0.24 9.63
CA THR A 110 5.46 0.10 9.61
C THR A 110 4.80 1.45 9.83
N TRP A 111 4.88 1.98 11.04
CA TRP A 111 4.13 3.18 11.44
C TRP A 111 4.65 4.47 10.82
N PRO A 112 5.97 4.78 10.86
CA PRO A 112 6.51 6.00 10.27
C PRO A 112 6.24 6.13 8.78
N LEU A 113 6.38 5.03 8.03
CA LEU A 113 6.21 5.02 6.59
C LEU A 113 4.75 5.19 6.19
N VAL A 114 3.82 4.59 6.94
CA VAL A 114 2.37 4.81 6.76
C VAL A 114 2.01 6.26 7.07
N ALA A 115 2.51 6.82 8.18
CA ALA A 115 2.27 8.22 8.53
C ALA A 115 2.77 9.16 7.43
N LEU A 116 3.99 8.92 6.92
CA LEU A 116 4.55 9.68 5.82
C LEU A 116 3.69 9.57 4.54
N CYS A 117 3.18 8.39 4.22
CA CYS A 117 2.28 8.19 3.07
C CYS A 117 0.99 9.00 3.21
N VAL A 118 0.39 8.99 4.39
CA VAL A 118 -0.84 9.74 4.67
C VAL A 118 -0.56 11.23 4.55
N LEU A 119 0.51 11.73 5.16
CA LEU A 119 0.90 13.14 5.08
C LEU A 119 1.22 13.58 3.65
N ALA A 120 1.91 12.74 2.86
CA ALA A 120 2.26 13.03 1.48
C ALA A 120 1.06 12.92 0.52
N SER A 121 0.03 12.16 0.87
CA SER A 121 -1.14 11.96 0.00
C SER A 121 -1.92 13.27 -0.25
N TRP A 122 -2.08 14.10 0.77
CA TRP A 122 -2.84 15.35 0.65
C TRP A 122 -2.22 16.38 -0.32
N PRO A 123 -0.94 16.77 -0.21
CA PRO A 123 -0.33 17.70 -1.16
C PRO A 123 -0.29 17.13 -2.58
N LEU A 124 -0.16 15.82 -2.75
CA LEU A 124 -0.20 15.18 -4.07
C LEU A 124 -1.58 15.26 -4.71
N VAL A 125 -2.65 15.02 -3.94
CA VAL A 125 -4.02 15.22 -4.43
C VAL A 125 -4.26 16.69 -4.73
N ARG A 126 -3.86 17.60 -3.84
CA ARG A 126 -4.05 19.05 -4.01
C ARG A 126 -3.32 19.61 -5.23
N SER A 127 -2.08 19.17 -5.48
CA SER A 127 -1.29 19.62 -6.64
C SER A 127 -1.86 19.16 -8.00
N ALA A 128 -2.79 18.20 -8.00
CA ALA A 128 -3.49 17.78 -9.20
C ALA A 128 -4.77 18.60 -9.47
N LEU A 129 -5.23 19.40 -8.52
CA LEU A 129 -6.45 20.20 -8.61
C LEU A 129 -6.13 21.64 -9.04
N PRO A 130 -6.69 22.15 -10.16
CA PRO A 130 -6.56 23.55 -10.57
C PRO A 130 -7.13 24.54 -9.54
N GLU A 131 -6.70 25.80 -9.59
CA GLU A 131 -7.10 26.86 -8.63
C GLU A 131 -8.62 27.17 -8.60
N GLY A 132 -9.38 26.74 -9.63
CA GLY A 132 -10.84 26.86 -9.69
C GLY A 132 -11.63 25.59 -9.35
N HIS A 133 -10.96 24.50 -8.97
CA HIS A 133 -11.63 23.22 -8.74
C HIS A 133 -12.44 23.25 -7.43
N ARG A 134 -13.66 22.72 -7.44
CA ARG A 134 -14.56 22.66 -6.27
C ARG A 134 -14.08 21.71 -5.15
N GLY A 135 -12.85 21.22 -5.25
CA GLY A 135 -12.20 20.33 -4.30
C GLY A 135 -12.71 18.88 -4.32
N VAL A 136 -12.15 18.08 -3.42
CA VAL A 136 -12.35 16.62 -3.33
C VAL A 136 -13.77 16.24 -2.90
N ARG A 137 -14.54 17.17 -2.32
CA ARG A 137 -15.93 16.94 -1.86
C ARG A 137 -16.97 17.15 -2.95
N HIS A 138 -16.63 17.89 -4.01
CA HIS A 138 -17.55 18.25 -5.09
C HIS A 138 -16.89 17.96 -6.44
N PRO A 139 -16.74 16.66 -6.81
CA PRO A 139 -16.28 16.27 -8.13
C PRO A 139 -17.19 16.85 -9.22
N ALA A 140 -16.59 17.25 -10.35
CA ALA A 140 -17.28 17.86 -11.49
C ALA A 140 -18.28 16.90 -12.19
#